data_AF-A0A7C7DCW3-F1
#
_entry.id   AF-A0A7C7DCW3-F1
#
_cell.length_a   1.000
_cell.length_b   1.000
_cell.length_c   1.000
_cell.angle_alpha   90.00
_cell.angle_beta   90.00
_cell.angle_gamma   90.00
#
_symmetry.space_group_name_H-M   'P 1'
#
loop_
_entity.id
_entity.type
_entity.pdbx_description
1 polymer ?
#
loop_
_entity_poly.entity_id
_entity_poly.type
_entity_poly.pdbx_seq_one_letter_code
_entity_poly.pdbx_strand_id
1 'polypeptide(L)' 'MYPSLPAGRVGLPRQSIVLLDQIRSLDGERVAGYLGSLDQRDLERIRAGVRRLLQL' A
#
# COMPACT_ATOMS: atom_id res chain seq x y z
N MET A 1 8.98 3.13 9.10
CA MET A 1 8.46 1.78 9.43
C MET A 1 7.55 1.37 8.29
N TYR A 2 7.92 0.32 7.55
CA TYR A 2 7.15 -0.14 6.39
C TYR A 2 6.03 -1.08 6.83
N PRO A 3 4.74 -0.80 6.53
CA PRO A 3 3.64 -1.67 6.91
C PRO A 3 3.73 -3.03 6.22
N SER A 4 3.61 -4.12 6.99
CA SER A 4 3.45 -5.46 6.43
C SER A 4 1.98 -5.80 6.20
N LEU A 5 1.69 -6.45 5.09
CA LEU A 5 0.38 -7.01 4.76
C LEU A 5 0.49 -8.55 4.74
N PRO A 6 -0.37 -9.28 5.47
CA PRO A 6 -0.33 -10.74 5.47
C PRO A 6 -0.80 -11.31 4.13
N ALA A 7 -0.42 -12.57 3.86
CA ALA A 7 -0.93 -13.30 2.70
C ALA A 7 -2.46 -13.42 2.75
N GLY A 8 -3.12 -13.40 1.59
CA GLY A 8 -4.58 -13.41 1.44
C GLY A 8 -5.24 -12.06 1.76
N ARG A 9 -4.56 -11.14 2.45
CA ARG A 9 -5.03 -9.75 2.60
C ARG A 9 -4.98 -9.08 1.23
N VAL A 10 -6.03 -8.34 0.87
CA VAL A 10 -6.08 -7.55 -0.38
C VAL A 10 -5.80 -8.36 -1.67
N GLY A 11 -6.07 -9.68 -1.67
CA GLY A 11 -5.79 -10.54 -2.82
C GLY A 11 -4.31 -10.85 -3.05
N LEU A 12 -3.43 -10.53 -2.10
CA LEU A 12 -2.00 -10.80 -2.21
C LEU A 12 -1.72 -12.30 -1.98
N PRO A 13 -1.00 -12.99 -2.87
CA PRO A 13 -0.75 -14.43 -2.73
C PRO A 13 0.26 -14.75 -1.61
N ARG A 14 1.00 -13.75 -1.12
CA ARG A 14 2.08 -13.90 -0.14
C ARG A 14 2.12 -12.70 0.80
N GLN A 15 2.77 -12.89 1.95
CA GLN A 15 3.09 -11.79 2.85
C GLN A 15 3.91 -10.74 2.09
N SER A 16 3.52 -9.49 2.24
CA SER A 16 4.05 -8.36 1.49
C SER A 16 4.38 -7.19 2.42
N ILE A 17 5.14 -6.22 1.90
CA ILE A 17 5.53 -5.00 2.61
C ILE A 17 5.22 -3.82 1.69
N VAL A 18 4.62 -2.76 2.25
CA VAL A 18 4.31 -1.53 1.51
C VAL A 18 5.52 -0.61 1.54
N LEU A 19 6.12 -0.35 0.37
CA LEU A 19 7.29 0.51 0.20
C LEU A 19 6.85 1.98 0.10
N LEU A 20 6.87 2.69 1.23
CA LEU A 20 6.39 4.06 1.35
C LEU A 20 7.29 5.11 0.67
N ASP A 21 8.52 4.74 0.36
CA ASP A 21 9.52 5.56 -0.33
C ASP A 21 9.42 5.45 -1.86
N GLN A 22 8.75 4.41 -2.38
CA GLN A 22 8.57 4.18 -3.83
C GLN A 22 7.23 4.71 -4.36
N ILE A 23 6.84 5.92 -3.95
CA ILE A 23 5.64 6.57 -4.44
C ILE A 23 5.84 6.95 -5.92
N ARG A 24 4.90 6.54 -6.77
CA ARG A 24 4.95 6.78 -8.22
C ARG A 24 3.57 7.16 -8.74
N SER A 25 3.53 8.07 -9.70
CA SER A 25 2.36 8.33 -10.53
C SER A 25 2.34 7.32 -11.68
N LEU A 26 1.17 6.72 -11.95
CA LEU A 26 0.97 5.75 -13.02
C LEU A 26 -0.19 6.21 -13.91
N ASP A 27 -0.09 5.94 -15.21
CA ASP A 27 -1.23 6.02 -16.13
C ASP A 27 -2.23 4.91 -15.80
N GLY A 28 -3.53 5.20 -15.95
CA GLY A 28 -4.61 4.24 -15.76
C GLY A 28 -4.50 3.02 -16.67
N GLU A 29 -3.96 3.17 -17.89
CA GLU A 29 -3.74 2.05 -18.81
C GLU A 29 -2.73 1.01 -18.28
N ARG A 30 -1.88 1.38 -17.30
CA ARG A 30 -0.92 0.47 -16.68
C ARG A 30 -1.54 -0.40 -15.58
N VAL A 31 -2.79 -0.17 -15.20
CA VAL A 31 -3.50 -0.94 -14.19
C VAL A 31 -4.11 -2.18 -14.85
N ALA A 32 -3.41 -3.32 -14.73
CA ALA A 32 -3.85 -4.58 -15.35
C ALA A 32 -5.09 -5.20 -14.68
N GLY A 33 -5.42 -4.81 -13.44
CA GLY A 33 -6.55 -5.36 -12.72
C GLY A 33 -6.63 -4.91 -11.27
N TYR A 34 -7.71 -5.30 -10.62
CA TYR A 34 -7.99 -5.00 -9.22
C TYR A 34 -7.77 -6.24 -8.34
N LEU A 35 -6.95 -6.10 -7.29
CA LEU A 35 -6.64 -7.19 -6.36
C LEU A 35 -7.53 -7.18 -5.11
N GLY A 36 -7.95 -5.99 -4.65
CA GLY A 36 -8.73 -5.84 -3.43
C GLY A 36 -8.66 -4.44 -2.86
N SER A 37 -9.33 -4.23 -1.71
CA SER A 37 -9.32 -2.97 -0.96
C SER A 37 -8.72 -3.17 0.42
N LEU A 38 -7.88 -2.22 0.83
CA LEU A 38 -7.36 -2.15 2.19
C LEU A 38 -8.51 -1.80 3.16
N ASP A 39 -8.45 -2.35 4.37
CA ASP A 39 -9.33 -1.87 5.42
C ASP A 39 -8.85 -0.50 5.92
N GLN A 40 -9.71 0.16 6.69
CA GLN A 40 -9.42 1.49 7.20
C GLN A 40 -8.19 1.53 8.10
N ARG A 41 -7.92 0.47 8.89
CA ARG A 41 -6.77 0.42 9.81
C ARG A 41 -5.46 0.31 9.04
N ASP A 42 -5.42 -0.50 8.00
CA ASP A 42 -4.26 -0.65 7.12
C ASP A 42 -3.99 0.65 6.36
N LEU A 43 -5.04 1.29 5.84
CA LEU A 43 -4.95 2.58 5.15
C LEU A 43 -4.42 3.69 6.07
N GLU A 44 -4.90 3.78 7.30
CA GLU A 44 -4.45 4.76 8.29
C GLU A 44 -2.97 4.57 8.65
N ARG A 45 -2.51 3.32 8.82
CA ARG A 45 -1.10 3.01 9.04
C ARG A 45 -0.22 3.47 7.88
N ILE A 46 -0.65 3.24 6.63
CA ILE A 46 0.07 3.70 5.44
C ILE A 46 0.10 5.22 5.38
N ARG A 47 -1.04 5.89 5.57
CA ARG A 47 -1.14 7.37 5.55
C ARG A 47 -0.24 8.03 6.58
N ALA A 48 -0.21 7.52 7.82
CA ALA A 48 0.67 8.02 8.86
C ALA A 48 2.15 7.86 8.48
N GLY A 49 2.50 6.72 7.88
CA GLY A 49 3.85 6.47 7.37
C GLY A 49 4.27 7.42 6.25
N VAL A 50 3.38 7.68 5.28
CA VAL A 50 3.64 8.62 4.17
C VAL A 50 3.81 10.04 4.70
N ARG A 51 2.92 10.51 5.59
CA ARG A 51 3.03 11.85 6.20
C ARG A 51 4.37 12.04 6.89
N ARG A 52 4.79 11.06 7.68
CA ARG A 52 6.10 11.09 8.36
C ARG A 52 7.27 11.12 7.37
N LEU A 53 7.20 10.37 6.27
CA LEU A 53 8.24 10.36 5.24
C LEU A 53 8.34 11.71 4.51
N LEU A 54 7.18 12.33 4.23
CA LEU A 54 7.09 13.61 3.53
C LEU A 54 7.18 14.85 4.44
N GLN A 55 7.30 14.66 5.76
CA GLN A 55 7.29 15.73 6.77
C GLN A 55 6.04 16.61 6.72
N LEU A 56 4.88 15.97 6.52
CA LEU A 56 3.54 16.59 6.44
C LEU A 56 2.68 16.29 7.67
#